data_AF-A0A0S4QWY0-F1
#
_entry.id   AF-A0A0S4QWY0-F1
#
_cell.length_a   1.000
_cell.length_b   1.000
_cell.length_c   1.000
_cell.angle_alpha   90.00
_cell.angle_beta   90.00
_cell.angle_gamma   90.00
#
_symmetry.space_group_name_H-M   'P 1'
#
loop_
_entity.id
_entity.type
_entity.pdbx_description
1 polymer ?
#
loop_
_entity_poly.entity_id
_entity_poly.type
_entity_poly.pdbx_seq_one_letter_code
_entity_poly.pdbx_strand_id
1 'polypeptide(L)'
;MDERDFRSAAMALAAMDHLGVPELRTLYKLERTAARLYERLADRIDDGEAAELVRRNAREELGHANRVCRALTLKTGHPFQPTPDLDEGYPVEAPAMVDAALLAAVVAGERAGDADYQRWADAEPDPEVARLLRASGREEAGHADRFLQAIDLLGAGH
;
A
#
# COMPACT_ATOMS: atom_id res chain seq x y z
N MET A 1 -3.28 -0.91 22.05
CA MET A 1 -4.04 -0.53 20.85
C MET A 1 -3.19 0.51 20.15
N ASP A 2 -2.88 0.35 18.87
CA ASP A 2 -2.06 1.32 18.13
C ASP A 2 -2.89 2.61 17.97
N GLU A 3 -2.52 3.67 18.67
CA GLU A 3 -3.23 4.97 18.66
C GLU A 3 -2.86 5.83 17.44
N ARG A 4 -1.93 5.37 16.60
CA ARG A 4 -1.49 6.08 15.40
C ARG A 4 -2.56 6.07 14.31
N ASP A 5 -2.62 7.15 13.55
CA ASP A 5 -3.38 7.22 12.31
C ASP A 5 -2.57 6.63 11.14
N PHE A 6 -3.23 6.45 9.99
CA PHE A 6 -2.63 5.88 8.78
C PHE A 6 -1.32 6.58 8.38
N ARG A 7 -1.30 7.93 8.40
CA ARG A 7 -0.15 8.72 7.95
C ARG A 7 1.02 8.61 8.91
N SER A 8 0.77 8.76 10.21
CA SER A 8 1.81 8.68 11.24
C SER A 8 2.39 7.27 11.36
N ALA A 9 1.58 6.23 11.15
CA ALA A 9 2.06 4.85 11.06
C ALA A 9 2.96 4.64 9.84
N ALA A 10 2.56 5.12 8.65
CA ALA A 10 3.38 5.05 7.44
C ALA A 10 4.71 5.78 7.60
N MET A 11 4.69 7.00 8.13
CA MET A 11 5.92 7.79 8.39
C MET A 11 6.85 7.10 9.39
N ALA A 12 6.29 6.53 10.47
CA ALA A 12 7.09 5.80 11.44
C ALA A 12 7.73 4.55 10.83
N LEU A 13 7.02 3.84 9.95
CA LEU A 13 7.54 2.66 9.27
C LEU A 13 8.62 3.03 8.26
N ALA A 14 8.43 4.09 7.46
CA ALA A 14 9.40 4.58 6.48
C ALA A 14 10.74 4.96 7.14
N ALA A 15 10.72 5.42 8.40
CA ALA A 15 11.92 5.72 9.17
C ALA A 15 12.71 4.48 9.64
N MET A 16 12.19 3.27 9.44
CA MET A 16 12.86 2.02 9.84
C MET A 16 13.78 1.51 8.73
N ASP A 17 14.97 1.05 9.11
CA ASP A 17 15.91 0.38 8.20
C ASP A 17 15.61 -1.13 8.04
N HIS A 18 15.00 -1.75 9.06
CA HIS A 18 14.69 -3.18 9.09
C HIS A 18 13.30 -3.43 9.68
N LEU A 19 12.59 -4.42 9.16
CA LEU A 19 11.24 -4.77 9.62
C LEU A 19 11.25 -6.06 10.45
N GLY A 20 11.02 -5.91 11.75
CA GLY A 20 10.69 -7.02 12.65
C GLY A 20 9.22 -7.43 12.54
N VAL A 21 8.81 -8.35 13.41
CA VAL A 21 7.41 -8.79 13.50
C VAL A 21 6.44 -7.62 13.83
N PRO A 22 6.74 -6.71 14.77
CA PRO A 22 5.86 -5.57 15.04
C PRO A 22 5.69 -4.65 13.82
N GLU A 23 6.78 -4.36 13.12
CA GLU A 23 6.80 -3.47 11.96
C GLU A 23 6.05 -4.10 10.77
N LEU A 24 6.23 -5.40 10.53
CA LEU A 24 5.46 -6.12 9.50
C LEU A 24 3.96 -6.18 9.83
N ARG A 25 3.56 -6.20 11.11
CA ARG A 25 2.13 -6.08 11.47
C ARG A 25 1.59 -4.69 11.15
N THR A 26 2.38 -3.64 11.40
CA THR A 26 2.02 -2.28 10.96
C THR A 26 1.93 -2.20 9.44
N LEU A 27 2.91 -2.75 8.71
CA LEU A 27 2.89 -2.80 7.25
C LEU A 27 1.63 -3.50 6.75
N TYR A 28 1.29 -4.68 7.29
CA TYR A 28 0.05 -5.39 6.94
C TYR A 28 -1.18 -4.49 7.10
N LYS A 29 -1.27 -3.78 8.24
CA LYS A 29 -2.38 -2.86 8.51
C LYS A 29 -2.42 -1.70 7.51
N LEU A 30 -1.25 -1.17 7.10
CA LEU A 30 -1.14 -0.15 6.07
C LEU A 30 -1.62 -0.65 4.71
N GLU A 31 -1.17 -1.82 4.24
CA GLU A 31 -1.60 -2.42 2.95
C GLU A 31 -3.12 -2.62 2.89
N ARG A 32 -3.71 -3.14 3.98
CA ARG A 32 -5.16 -3.29 4.11
C ARG A 32 -5.90 -1.95 4.05
N THR A 33 -5.27 -0.90 4.57
CA THR A 33 -5.83 0.45 4.59
C THR A 33 -5.71 1.10 3.20
N ALA A 34 -4.57 0.95 2.53
CA ALA A 34 -4.32 1.46 1.18
C ALA A 34 -5.33 0.86 0.19
N ALA A 35 -5.54 -0.46 0.23
CA ALA A 35 -6.56 -1.14 -0.59
C ALA A 35 -7.95 -0.48 -0.43
N ARG A 36 -8.38 -0.23 0.80
CA ARG A 36 -9.68 0.40 1.09
C ARG A 36 -9.73 1.87 0.66
N LEU A 37 -8.62 2.59 0.84
CA LEU A 37 -8.52 3.97 0.38
C LEU A 37 -8.68 4.04 -1.14
N TYR A 38 -8.03 3.13 -1.88
CA TYR A 38 -8.07 3.12 -3.34
C TYR A 38 -9.45 2.76 -3.89
N GLU A 39 -10.17 1.80 -3.28
CA GLU A 39 -11.59 1.58 -3.62
C GLU A 39 -12.42 2.86 -3.42
N ARG A 40 -12.24 3.55 -2.29
CA ARG A 40 -12.98 4.79 -2.01
C ARG A 40 -12.58 5.95 -2.92
N LEU A 41 -11.33 6.03 -3.37
CA LEU A 41 -10.90 7.01 -4.37
C LEU A 41 -11.56 6.70 -5.72
N ALA A 42 -11.57 5.44 -6.14
CA ALA A 42 -12.19 5.01 -7.38
C ALA A 42 -13.70 5.30 -7.42
N ASP A 43 -14.40 5.18 -6.28
CA ASP A 43 -15.82 5.52 -6.16
C ASP A 43 -16.12 7.04 -6.31
N ARG A 44 -15.08 7.89 -6.30
CA ARG A 44 -15.16 9.34 -6.45
C ARG A 44 -14.64 9.83 -7.80
N ILE A 45 -14.22 8.92 -8.67
CA ILE A 45 -13.78 9.22 -10.03
C ILE A 45 -14.96 8.99 -10.99
N ASP A 46 -15.34 10.03 -11.73
CA ASP A 46 -16.47 9.95 -12.67
C ASP A 46 -16.11 9.20 -13.96
N ASP A 47 -14.83 9.22 -14.36
CA ASP A 47 -14.35 8.47 -15.52
C ASP A 47 -14.20 6.98 -15.20
N GLY A 48 -14.98 6.13 -15.88
CA GLY A 48 -15.03 4.70 -15.58
C GLY A 48 -13.73 3.95 -15.85
N GLU A 49 -12.92 4.39 -16.81
CA GLU A 49 -11.64 3.77 -17.13
C GLU A 49 -10.59 4.16 -16.08
N ALA A 50 -10.53 5.44 -15.72
CA ALA A 50 -9.68 5.93 -14.64
C ALA A 50 -10.03 5.27 -13.30
N ALA A 51 -11.31 5.11 -12.98
CA ALA A 51 -11.75 4.44 -11.77
C ALA A 51 -11.30 2.97 -11.73
N GLU A 52 -11.38 2.23 -12.85
CA GLU A 52 -10.96 0.82 -12.89
C GLU A 52 -9.45 0.65 -12.75
N LEU A 53 -8.64 1.58 -13.26
CA LEU A 53 -7.20 1.60 -13.02
C LEU A 53 -6.89 1.70 -11.51
N VAL A 54 -7.61 2.54 -10.78
CA VAL A 54 -7.45 2.70 -9.32
C VAL A 54 -7.95 1.47 -8.57
N ARG A 55 -9.09 0.87 -8.95
CA ARG A 55 -9.56 -0.39 -8.35
C ARG A 55 -8.59 -1.54 -8.58
N ARG A 56 -7.89 -1.55 -9.71
CA ARG A 56 -6.84 -2.54 -9.97
C ARG A 56 -5.71 -2.42 -8.95
N ASN A 57 -5.24 -1.21 -8.65
CA ASN A 57 -4.25 -1.00 -7.59
C ASN A 57 -4.79 -1.51 -6.25
N ALA A 58 -6.04 -1.20 -5.90
CA ALA A 58 -6.66 -1.68 -4.66
C ALA A 58 -6.62 -3.22 -4.49
N ARG A 59 -6.81 -3.96 -5.58
CA ARG A 59 -6.70 -5.44 -5.58
C ARG A 59 -5.26 -5.92 -5.43
N GLU A 60 -4.30 -5.21 -6.01
CA GLU A 60 -2.87 -5.51 -5.91
C GLU A 60 -2.33 -5.22 -4.49
N GLU A 61 -2.83 -4.17 -3.80
CA GLU A 61 -2.56 -3.91 -2.37
C GLU A 61 -2.99 -5.06 -1.45
N LEU A 62 -4.10 -5.74 -1.75
CA LEU A 62 -4.48 -6.96 -1.02
C LEU A 62 -3.46 -8.09 -1.24
N GLY A 63 -2.82 -8.11 -2.40
CA GLY A 63 -1.66 -8.97 -2.69
C GLY A 63 -0.47 -8.63 -1.79
N HIS A 64 -0.19 -7.35 -1.55
CA HIS A 64 0.86 -6.90 -0.63
C HIS A 64 0.58 -7.40 0.79
N ALA A 65 -0.63 -7.16 1.31
CA ALA A 65 -1.03 -7.65 2.63
C ALA A 65 -0.84 -9.18 2.77
N ASN A 66 -1.19 -9.95 1.73
CA ASN A 66 -0.97 -11.40 1.72
C ASN A 66 0.52 -11.78 1.74
N ARG A 67 1.38 -11.05 1.02
CA ARG A 67 2.84 -11.27 1.07
C ARG A 67 3.41 -10.92 2.44
N VAL A 68 2.93 -9.85 3.08
CA VAL A 68 3.32 -9.49 4.45
C VAL A 68 2.88 -10.57 5.45
N CYS A 69 1.68 -11.13 5.30
CA CYS A 69 1.22 -12.26 6.11
C CYS A 69 2.12 -13.50 5.96
N ARG A 70 2.60 -13.79 4.74
CA ARG A 70 3.60 -14.83 4.49
C ARG A 70 4.95 -14.52 5.15
N ALA A 71 5.42 -13.27 5.06
CA ALA A 71 6.64 -12.84 5.73
C ALA A 71 6.54 -12.97 7.26
N LEU A 72 5.39 -12.61 7.83
CA LEU A 72 5.10 -12.81 9.26
C LEU A 72 5.15 -14.28 9.63
N THR A 73 4.53 -15.16 8.83
CA THR A 73 4.56 -16.62 9.04
C THR A 73 5.99 -17.16 9.06
N LEU A 74 6.86 -16.68 8.17
CA LEU A 74 8.28 -17.05 8.13
C LEU A 74 9.01 -16.58 9.39
N LYS A 75 8.86 -15.30 9.77
CA LYS A 75 9.55 -14.73 10.95
C LYS A 75 9.07 -15.30 12.29
N THR A 76 7.80 -15.71 12.40
CA THR A 76 7.26 -16.32 13.63
C THR A 76 7.43 -17.83 13.69
N GLY A 77 7.74 -18.49 12.56
CA GLY A 77 7.90 -19.94 12.47
C GLY A 77 6.59 -20.74 12.55
N HIS A 78 5.44 -20.07 12.46
CA HIS A 78 4.11 -20.68 12.48
C HIS A 78 3.14 -19.84 11.65
N PRO A 79 2.03 -20.43 11.14
CA PRO A 79 1.03 -19.67 10.40
C PRO A 79 0.60 -18.41 11.15
N PHE A 80 0.74 -17.26 10.50
CA PHE A 80 0.24 -16.00 11.02
C PHE A 80 -1.23 -15.84 10.63
N GLN A 81 -2.07 -15.48 11.60
CA GLN A 81 -3.47 -15.12 11.36
C GLN A 81 -3.65 -13.66 11.82
N PRO A 82 -4.02 -12.74 10.91
CA PRO A 82 -4.35 -11.38 11.27
C PRO A 82 -5.47 -11.34 12.30
N THR A 83 -5.37 -10.43 13.26
CA THR A 83 -6.49 -10.13 14.16
C THR A 83 -7.53 -9.28 13.40
N PRO A 84 -8.79 -9.23 13.87
CA PRO A 84 -9.80 -8.36 13.26
C PRO A 84 -9.36 -6.89 13.16
N ASP A 85 -8.64 -6.37 14.16
CA ASP A 85 -8.10 -4.99 14.13
C ASP A 85 -7.05 -4.78 13.03
N LEU A 86 -6.19 -5.78 12.77
CA LEU A 86 -5.23 -5.70 11.66
C LEU A 86 -5.95 -5.74 10.31
N ASP A 87 -6.97 -6.59 10.18
CA ASP A 87 -7.77 -6.71 8.95
C ASP A 87 -8.65 -5.50 8.67
N GLU A 88 -9.10 -4.81 9.73
CA GLU A 88 -9.86 -3.57 9.68
C GLU A 88 -9.02 -2.39 9.17
N GLY A 89 -7.71 -2.40 9.37
CA GLY A 89 -6.86 -1.29 8.95
C GLY A 89 -7.04 -0.06 9.86
N TYR A 90 -6.53 1.07 9.39
CA TYR A 90 -6.75 2.37 10.01
C TYR A 90 -8.04 3.01 9.45
N PRO A 91 -8.76 3.82 10.25
CA PRO A 91 -9.83 4.65 9.73
C PRO A 91 -9.28 5.61 8.67
N VAL A 92 -9.81 5.52 7.45
CA VAL A 92 -9.50 6.42 6.34
C VAL A 92 -10.79 6.88 5.68
N GLU A 93 -10.79 8.12 5.21
CA GLU A 93 -11.88 8.69 4.40
C GLU A 93 -11.29 9.15 3.07
N ALA A 94 -12.02 8.93 1.97
CA ALA A 94 -11.62 9.51 0.70
C ALA A 94 -11.94 11.02 0.72
N PRO A 95 -11.07 11.86 0.12
CA PRO A 95 -11.39 13.25 -0.13
C PRO A 95 -12.69 13.40 -0.91
N ALA A 96 -13.39 14.54 -0.72
CA ALA A 96 -14.66 14.80 -1.38
C ALA A 96 -14.53 14.91 -2.91
N MET A 97 -13.35 15.26 -3.41
CA MET A 97 -13.02 15.38 -4.83
C MET A 97 -11.71 14.64 -5.08
N VAL A 98 -11.67 13.87 -6.17
CA VAL A 98 -10.46 13.20 -6.67
C VAL A 98 -10.05 13.89 -7.95
N ASP A 99 -9.10 14.81 -7.84
CA ASP A 99 -8.54 15.55 -8.97
C ASP A 99 -7.11 15.06 -9.32
N ALA A 100 -6.58 15.58 -10.43
CA ALA A 100 -5.24 15.23 -10.89
C ALA A 100 -4.15 15.56 -9.85
N ALA A 101 -4.31 16.62 -9.05
CA ALA A 101 -3.35 17.02 -8.04
C ALA A 101 -3.30 16.02 -6.87
N LEU A 102 -4.47 15.54 -6.43
CA LEU A 102 -4.58 14.48 -5.44
C LEU A 102 -3.91 13.20 -5.94
N LEU A 103 -4.24 12.76 -7.16
CA LEU A 103 -3.64 11.54 -7.73
C LEU A 103 -2.13 11.68 -7.92
N ALA A 104 -1.62 12.86 -8.27
CA ALA A 104 -0.18 13.12 -8.35
C ALA A 104 0.51 12.98 -6.98
N ALA A 105 -0.16 13.37 -5.89
CA ALA A 105 0.34 13.13 -4.54
C ALA A 105 0.35 11.63 -4.19
N VAL A 106 -0.65 10.86 -4.65
CA VAL A 106 -0.67 9.40 -4.49
C VAL A 106 0.50 8.76 -5.25
N VAL A 107 0.75 9.16 -6.51
CA VAL A 107 1.92 8.72 -7.30
C VAL A 107 3.24 8.93 -6.56
N ALA A 108 3.39 10.07 -5.86
CA ALA A 108 4.59 10.31 -5.06
C ALA A 108 4.70 9.33 -3.87
N GLY A 109 3.56 9.01 -3.24
CA GLY A 109 3.46 7.98 -2.20
C GLY A 109 3.85 6.59 -2.71
N GLU A 110 3.33 6.17 -3.85
CA GLU A 110 3.64 4.87 -4.50
C GLU A 110 5.14 4.71 -4.76
N ARG A 111 5.78 5.74 -5.33
CA ARG A 111 7.22 5.72 -5.59
C ARG A 111 8.05 5.69 -4.32
N ALA A 112 7.60 6.35 -3.26
CA ALA A 112 8.23 6.26 -1.95
C ALA A 112 8.06 4.84 -1.37
N GLY A 113 6.88 4.23 -1.53
CA GLY A 113 6.58 2.86 -1.15
C GLY A 113 7.51 1.85 -1.82
N ASP A 114 7.71 1.93 -3.14
CA ASP A 114 8.70 1.08 -3.85
C ASP A 114 10.09 1.22 -3.22
N ALA A 115 10.58 2.46 -3.06
CA ALA A 115 11.89 2.73 -2.49
C ALA A 115 12.03 2.18 -1.05
N ASP A 116 10.98 2.30 -0.24
CA ASP A 116 10.92 1.75 1.10
C ASP A 116 10.98 0.21 1.09
N TYR A 117 10.17 -0.43 0.24
CA TYR A 117 10.19 -1.89 0.05
C TYR A 117 11.55 -2.41 -0.40
N GLN A 118 12.21 -1.76 -1.36
CA GLN A 118 13.55 -2.17 -1.80
C GLN A 118 14.56 -2.02 -0.66
N ARG A 119 14.53 -0.90 0.08
CA ARG A 119 15.43 -0.66 1.21
C ARG A 119 15.27 -1.71 2.30
N TRP A 120 14.03 -2.02 2.70
CA TRP A 120 13.76 -3.05 3.70
C TRP A 120 14.18 -4.43 3.22
N ALA A 121 14.01 -4.73 1.93
CA ALA A 121 14.43 -6.01 1.36
C ALA A 121 15.95 -6.16 1.28
N ASP A 122 16.69 -5.08 1.07
CA ASP A 122 18.16 -5.10 1.07
C ASP A 122 18.74 -5.31 2.47
N ALA A 123 18.01 -4.85 3.51
CA ALA A 123 18.36 -5.05 4.91
C ALA A 123 17.82 -6.36 5.52
N GLU A 124 17.10 -7.19 4.76
CA GLU A 124 16.48 -8.41 5.25
C GLU A 124 17.41 -9.63 5.12
N PRO A 125 17.78 -10.31 6.23
CA PRO A 125 18.64 -11.49 6.20
C PRO A 125 17.94 -12.75 5.67
N ASP A 126 16.62 -12.89 5.81
CA ASP A 126 15.89 -14.02 5.23
C ASP A 126 15.63 -13.77 3.73
N PRO A 127 16.26 -14.54 2.82
CA PRO A 127 16.15 -14.29 1.38
C PRO A 127 14.72 -14.46 0.85
N GLU A 128 13.87 -15.28 1.48
CA GLU A 128 12.48 -15.45 1.05
C GLU A 128 11.63 -14.26 1.50
N VAL A 129 11.85 -13.74 2.72
CA VAL A 129 11.20 -12.49 3.16
C VAL A 129 11.63 -11.32 2.27
N ALA A 130 12.93 -11.19 1.98
CA ALA A 130 13.45 -10.17 1.09
C ALA A 130 12.81 -10.26 -0.31
N ARG A 131 12.65 -11.48 -0.85
CA ARG A 131 11.99 -11.70 -2.15
C ARG A 131 10.53 -11.25 -2.14
N LEU A 132 9.79 -11.49 -1.05
CA LEU A 132 8.41 -11.04 -0.89
C LEU A 132 8.31 -9.51 -0.87
N LEU A 133 9.18 -8.83 -0.11
CA LEU A 133 9.22 -7.38 -0.03
C LEU A 133 9.56 -6.74 -1.38
N ARG A 134 10.58 -7.24 -2.10
CA ARG A 134 10.91 -6.74 -3.44
C ARG A 134 9.79 -6.92 -4.45
N ALA A 135 8.96 -7.96 -4.28
CA ALA A 135 7.82 -8.19 -5.15
C ALA A 135 6.74 -7.14 -4.95
N SER A 136 6.42 -6.77 -3.70
CA SER A 136 5.50 -5.66 -3.41
C SER A 136 6.05 -4.33 -3.94
N GLY A 137 7.32 -3.99 -3.69
CA GLY A 137 7.90 -2.73 -4.19
C GLY A 137 7.81 -2.57 -5.71
N ARG A 138 8.04 -3.64 -6.48
CA ARG A 138 7.86 -3.61 -7.96
C ARG A 138 6.40 -3.40 -8.38
N GLU A 139 5.45 -3.84 -7.58
CA GLU A 139 4.01 -3.61 -7.84
C GLU A 139 3.64 -2.15 -7.54
N GLU A 140 4.21 -1.50 -6.52
CA GLU A 140 4.03 -0.06 -6.25
C GLU A 140 4.46 0.82 -7.43
N ALA A 141 5.56 0.47 -8.10
CA ALA A 141 5.96 1.18 -9.33
C ALA A 141 4.88 1.07 -10.42
N GLY A 142 4.25 -0.10 -10.54
CA GLY A 142 3.10 -0.31 -11.43
C GLY A 142 1.84 0.44 -10.98
N HIS A 143 1.63 0.61 -9.67
CA HIS A 143 0.54 1.41 -9.13
C HIS A 143 0.69 2.88 -9.53
N ALA A 144 1.90 3.44 -9.37
CA ALA A 144 2.24 4.79 -9.79
C ALA A 144 1.92 5.02 -11.28
N ASP A 145 2.32 4.09 -12.14
CA ASP A 145 2.05 4.18 -13.59
C ASP A 145 0.56 4.17 -13.92
N ARG A 146 -0.26 3.39 -13.19
CA ARG A 146 -1.72 3.38 -13.37
C ARG A 146 -2.37 4.65 -12.86
N PHE A 147 -1.89 5.23 -11.77
CA PHE A 147 -2.37 6.54 -11.32
C PHE A 147 -2.02 7.65 -12.30
N LEU A 148 -0.84 7.61 -12.95
CA LEU A 148 -0.50 8.55 -14.03
C LEU A 148 -1.45 8.41 -15.23
N GLN A 149 -1.77 7.18 -15.63
CA GLN A 149 -2.77 6.94 -16.68
C GLN A 149 -4.16 7.47 -16.29
N ALA A 150 -4.58 7.29 -15.04
CA ALA A 150 -5.83 7.86 -14.54
C ALA A 150 -5.82 9.41 -14.58
N ILE A 151 -4.70 10.05 -14.23
CA ILE A 151 -4.53 11.51 -14.35
C ILE A 151 -4.72 11.98 -15.79
N ASP A 152 -4.09 11.29 -16.75
CA ASP A 152 -4.20 11.64 -18.17
C ASP A 152 -5.64 11.55 -18.66
N LEU A 153 -6.40 10.53 -18.24
CA LEU A 153 -7.82 10.37 -18.56
C LEU A 153 -8.68 11.51 -18.00
N LEU A 154 -8.43 11.93 -16.75
CA LEU A 154 -9.12 13.08 -16.15
C LEU A 154 -8.83 14.38 -16.90
N GLY A 155 -7.61 14.54 -17.42
CA GLY A 155 -7.19 15.71 -18.21
C GLY A 155 -7.74 15.72 -19.64
N ALA A 156 -7.95 14.54 -20.25
CA ALA A 156 -8.42 14.40 -21.62
C ALA A 156 -9.94 14.67 -21.81
N GLY A 157 -10.72 14.72 -20.71
CA GLY A 157 -12.17 14.92 -20.72
C GLY A 157 -12.67 16.38 -20.85
N HIS A 158 -11.85 17.32 -21.36
CA HIS A 158 -12.21 18.74 -21.54
C HIS A 158 -12.22 19.17 -23.01
#